data_AF-A0A5K0VNA4-F1
#
_entry.id   AF-A0A5K0VNA4-F1
#
_cell.length_a   1.000
_cell.length_b   1.000
_cell.length_c   1.000
_cell.angle_alpha   90.00
_cell.angle_beta   90.00
_cell.angle_gamma   90.00
#
_symmetry.space_group_name_H-M   'P 1'
#
loop_
_entity.id
_entity.type
_entity.pdbx_description
1 polymer ?
#
loop_
_entity_poly.entity_id
_entity_poly.type
_entity_poly.pdbx_seq_one_letter_code
_entity_poly.pdbx_strand_id
1 'polypeptide(L)' 'FVEVKAACCGLGKLNAIFPCIPISHYCGNRSDHVFWDFYHPTEAASRMLADAAFDGSPPFVYPFNVRKLSAM' A
#
# COMPACT_ATOMS: atom_id res chain seq x y z
N PHE A 1 -3.01 2.75 9.83
CA PHE A 1 -2.75 3.96 9.04
C PHE A 1 -3.42 5.14 9.69
N VAL A 2 -2.75 6.29 9.70
CA VAL A 2 -3.27 7.58 10.19
C VAL A 2 -3.81 8.38 9.01
N GLU A 3 -3.11 8.36 7.87
CA GLU A 3 -3.51 9.04 6.65
C GLU A 3 -3.94 8.01 5.59
N VAL A 4 -5.17 8.17 5.09
CA VAL A 4 -5.82 7.23 4.16
C VAL A 4 -6.36 7.90 2.90
N LYS A 5 -6.26 9.23 2.82
CA LYS A 5 -6.76 10.07 1.72
C LYS A 5 -5.63 10.71 0.93
N ALA A 6 -4.60 11.22 1.60
CA ALA A 6 -3.45 11.84 0.95
C ALA A 6 -2.34 10.81 0.66
N ALA A 7 -1.64 11.01 -0.45
CA ALA A 7 -0.43 10.26 -0.77
C ALA A 7 0.77 10.81 0.00
N CYS A 8 1.71 9.92 0.34
CA CYS A 8 2.95 10.33 1.00
C CYS A 8 3.87 11.15 0.10
N CYS A 9 3.92 10.84 -1.20
CA CYS A 9 4.74 11.51 -2.21
C CYS A 9 3.90 12.02 -3.37
N GLY A 10 4.04 13.30 -3.69
CA GLY A 10 3.46 13.88 -4.90
C GLY A 10 3.28 15.39 -4.78
N LEU A 11 2.44 15.95 -5.67
CA LEU A 11 2.14 17.39 -5.69
C LEU A 11 0.65 17.63 -5.92
N GLY A 12 0.23 18.84 -5.57
CA GLY A 12 -1.15 19.29 -5.69
C GLY A 12 -2.04 18.75 -4.57
N LYS A 13 -3.36 18.81 -4.77
CA LYS A 13 -4.35 18.38 -3.78
C LYS A 13 -4.11 16.92 -3.39
N LEU A 14 -4.02 16.66 -2.07
CA LEU A 14 -3.77 15.33 -1.50
C LEU A 14 -2.45 14.68 -1.96
N ASN A 15 -1.49 15.46 -2.48
CA ASN A 15 -0.29 14.97 -3.15
C ASN A 15 -0.59 14.02 -4.32
N ALA A 16 -1.74 14.20 -5.00
CA ALA A 16 -2.27 13.23 -5.94
C ALA A 16 -2.68 13.81 -7.30
N ILE A 17 -2.19 15.00 -7.67
CA ILE A 17 -2.43 15.57 -9.01
C ILE A 17 -1.28 15.26 -9.97
N PHE A 18 -0.04 15.23 -9.48
CA PHE A 18 1.15 14.96 -10.27
C PHE A 18 1.95 13.80 -9.67
N PRO A 19 2.73 13.08 -10.51
CA PRO A 19 3.52 11.94 -10.06
C PRO A 19 4.55 12.34 -8.99
N CYS A 20 4.99 11.34 -8.22
CA CYS A 20 6.14 11.45 -7.33
C CYS A 20 7.42 11.63 -8.15
N ILE A 21 7.95 12.86 -8.18
CA ILE A 21 9.16 13.27 -8.92
C ILE A 21 10.11 14.01 -7.96
N PRO A 22 11.37 14.29 -8.32
CA PRO A 22 12.35 14.86 -7.38
C PRO A 22 11.95 16.18 -6.70
N ILE A 23 11.00 16.93 -7.25
CA ILE A 23 10.49 18.20 -6.68
C ILE A 23 9.21 18.02 -5.83
N SER A 24 8.75 16.79 -5.62
CA SER A 24 7.51 16.50 -4.89
C SER A 24 7.61 16.78 -3.39
N HIS A 25 6.45 16.89 -2.74
CA HIS A 25 6.38 16.83 -1.29
C HIS A 25 6.46 15.38 -0.82
N TYR A 26 7.06 15.19 0.37
CA TYR A 26 7.21 13.89 1.01
C TYR A 26 6.65 13.95 2.43
N CYS A 27 5.93 12.91 2.84
CA CYS A 27 5.47 12.75 4.20
C CYS A 27 6.63 12.39 5.15
N GLY A 28 6.52 12.76 6.43
CA GLY A 28 7.55 12.47 7.44
C GLY A 28 7.61 11.00 7.86
N ASN A 29 6.50 10.27 7.76
CA ASN A 29 6.43 8.84 8.08
C ASN A 29 5.60 8.07 7.05
N ARG A 30 6.27 7.22 6.28
CA ARG A 30 5.66 6.41 5.21
C ARG A 30 4.73 5.33 5.76
N SER A 31 5.02 4.78 6.94
CA SER A 31 4.24 3.69 7.54
C SER A 31 2.86 4.14 8.02
N ASP A 32 2.64 5.45 8.19
CA ASP A 32 1.35 6.01 8.60
C ASP A 32 0.39 6.22 7.42
N HIS A 33 0.88 6.14 6.18
CA HIS A 33 0.08 6.36 4.97
C HIS A 33 -0.29 5.04 4.29
N VAL A 34 -1.52 4.96 3.77
CA VAL A 34 -1.91 3.87 2.87
C VAL A 34 -1.19 3.99 1.52
N PHE A 35 -1.13 5.20 0.97
CA PHE A 35 -0.66 5.47 -0.38
C PHE A 35 0.75 6.09 -0.38
N TRP A 36 1.65 5.52 -1.18
CA TRP A 36 2.95 6.11 -1.46
C TRP A 36 2.81 7.28 -2.43
N ASP A 37 2.18 7.07 -3.58
CA ASP A 37 1.81 8.08 -4.56
C ASP A 37 0.33 7.91 -4.94
N PHE A 38 -0.17 8.56 -5.99
CA PHE A 38 -1.58 8.46 -6.40
C PHE A 38 -2.01 7.09 -6.96
N TYR A 39 -1.10 6.13 -7.13
CA TYR A 39 -1.37 4.80 -7.69
C TYR A 39 -0.91 3.67 -6.77
N HIS A 40 0.23 3.84 -6.11
CA HIS A 40 0.91 2.75 -5.41
C HIS A 40 0.70 2.83 -3.89
N PRO A 41 0.51 1.68 -3.21
CA PRO A 41 0.53 1.60 -1.75
C PRO A 41 1.93 1.85 -1.19
N THR A 42 2.00 2.24 0.08
CA THR A 42 3.27 2.25 0.83
C THR A 42 3.76 0.83 1.08
N GLU A 43 5.04 0.67 1.42
CA GLU A 43 5.60 -0.63 1.81
C GLU A 43 4.80 -1.26 2.96
N ALA A 44 4.35 -0.45 3.94
CA ALA A 44 3.53 -0.93 5.06
C ALA A 44 2.17 -1.50 4.58
N ALA A 45 1.48 -0.81 3.68
CA ALA A 45 0.24 -1.29 3.09
C ALA A 45 0.45 -2.54 2.21
N SER A 46 1.49 -2.54 1.38
CA SER A 46 1.87 -3.69 0.57
C SER A 46 2.18 -4.93 1.42
N ARG A 47 2.90 -4.76 2.54
CA ARG A 47 3.23 -5.86 3.45
C ARG A 47 1.97 -6.48 4.05
N MET A 48 1.02 -5.65 4.52
CA MET A 48 -0.25 -6.15 5.05
C MET A 48 -1.04 -6.96 4.00
N LEU A 49 -1.08 -6.49 2.75
CA LEU A 49 -1.73 -7.22 1.66
C LEU A 49 -0.99 -8.52 1.32
N ALA A 50 0.33 -8.51 1.31
CA ALA A 50 1.15 -9.69 1.07
C ALA A 50 0.95 -10.75 2.17
N ASP A 51 0.97 -10.34 3.44
CA ASP A 51 0.72 -11.23 4.59
C ASP A 51 -0.68 -11.84 4.51
N ALA A 52 -1.69 -11.02 4.18
CA ALA A 52 -3.05 -11.49 3.98
C ALA A 52 -3.13 -12.50 2.82
N ALA A 53 -2.48 -12.25 1.68
CA ALA A 53 -2.46 -13.20 0.56
C ALA A 53 -1.72 -14.50 0.90
N PHE A 54 -0.62 -14.40 1.66
CA PHE A 54 0.27 -15.52 1.95
C PHE A 54 -0.31 -16.47 2.99
N ASP A 55 -0.89 -15.93 4.06
CA ASP A 55 -1.34 -16.67 5.23
C ASP A 55 -2.83 -16.52 5.54
N GLY A 56 -3.55 -15.67 4.81
CA GLY A 56 -4.96 -15.41 5.06
C GLY A 56 -5.89 -16.59 4.77
N SER A 57 -7.17 -16.34 5.03
CA SER A 57 -8.25 -17.30 4.96
C SER A 57 -9.51 -16.68 4.33
N PRO A 58 -10.55 -17.49 4.06
CA PRO A 58 -11.84 -16.95 3.61
C PRO A 58 -12.40 -15.92 4.60
N PRO A 59 -13.13 -14.89 4.14
CA PRO A 59 -13.58 -14.67 2.75
C PRO A 59 -12.55 -13.98 1.84
N PHE A 60 -11.43 -13.50 2.37
CA PHE A 60 -10.50 -12.66 1.61
C PHE A 60 -9.53 -13.46 0.74
N VAL A 61 -9.22 -14.70 1.12
CA VAL A 61 -8.36 -15.60 0.36
C VAL A 61 -9.02 -16.97 0.26
N TYR A 62 -9.34 -17.37 -0.97
CA TYR A 62 -10.06 -18.61 -1.28
C TYR A 62 -9.65 -19.11 -2.68
N PRO A 63 -9.54 -20.44 -2.92
CA PRO A 63 -9.75 -21.54 -1.97
C PRO A 63 -8.57 -21.84 -1.07
N PHE A 64 -7.35 -21.40 -1.42
CA PHE A 64 -6.12 -21.61 -0.68
C PHE A 64 -5.28 -20.34 -0.70
N ASN A 65 -4.52 -20.10 0.37
CA ASN A 65 -3.53 -19.02 0.41
C ASN A 65 -2.24 -19.40 -0.31
N VAL A 66 -1.36 -18.42 -0.55
CA VAL A 66 -0.14 -18.64 -1.34
C VAL A 66 0.76 -19.69 -0.68
N ARG A 67 0.87 -19.70 0.65
CA ARG A 67 1.64 -20.72 1.37
C ARG A 67 1.16 -22.12 1.00
N LYS A 68 -0.16 -22.37 1.12
CA LYS A 68 -0.73 -23.68 0.79
C LYS A 68 -0.59 -24.01 -0.70
N LEU A 69 -0.80 -23.05 -1.59
CA LEU A 69 -0.64 -23.24 -3.04
C LEU A 69 0.80 -23.63 -3.42
N SER A 70 1.81 -23.03 -2.79
CA SER A 70 3.23 -23.31 -3.08
C SER A 70 3.71 -24.69 -2.64
N ALA A 71 2.94 -25.36 -1.77
CA ALA A 71 3.26 -26.67 -1.22
C ALA A 71 2.42 -27.80 -1.85
N MET A 72 1.63 -27.49 -2.89
CA MET A 72 0.89 -28.47 -3.71
C MET A 72 1.79 -29.01 -4.82
#